data_AF-A0A1R4L058-F1
#
_entry.id   AF-A0A1R4L058-F1
#
_cell.length_a   1.000
_cell.length_b   1.000
_cell.length_c   1.000
_cell.angle_alpha   90.00
_cell.angle_beta   90.00
_cell.angle_gamma   90.00
#
_symmetry.space_group_name_H-M   'P 1'
#
loop_
_entity.id
_entity.type
_entity.pdbx_description
1 polymer ?
#
loop_
_entity_poly.entity_id
_entity_poly.type
_entity_poly.pdbx_seq_one_letter_code
_entity_poly.pdbx_strand_id
1 'polypeptide(L)' 'MPGFEDETIKTLLNQLGKHSLGKSCLYITNLAKVDLTILAQIITRSLNIMQQRYPQL' A
#
# COMPACT_ATOMS: atom_id res chain seq x y z
N MET A 1 -8.79 -5.90 -5.58
CA MET A 1 -8.47 -6.34 -4.20
C MET A 1 -8.90 -5.23 -3.27
N PRO A 2 -9.90 -5.44 -2.40
CA PRO A 2 -10.47 -4.35 -1.60
C PRO A 2 -9.38 -3.68 -0.75
N GLY A 3 -9.20 -2.37 -0.93
CA GLY A 3 -8.20 -1.55 -0.22
C GLY A 3 -6.88 -1.28 -0.96
N PHE A 4 -6.57 -2.00 -2.06
CA PHE A 4 -5.37 -1.81 -2.89
C PHE A 4 -5.71 -1.79 -4.39
N GLU A 5 -6.78 -1.08 -4.74
CA GLU A 5 -7.37 -1.13 -6.09
C GLU A 5 -6.69 -0.17 -7.07
N ASP A 6 -6.04 0.87 -6.55
CA ASP A 6 -5.27 1.86 -7.31
C ASP A 6 -4.07 1.20 -8.01
N GLU A 7 -3.95 1.47 -9.31
CA GLU A 7 -2.89 0.91 -10.16
C GLU A 7 -1.48 1.31 -9.69
N THR A 8 -1.30 2.56 -9.22
CA THR A 8 -0.02 3.02 -8.68
C THR A 8 0.36 2.23 -7.42
N ILE A 9 -0.59 1.99 -6.53
CA ILE A 9 -0.36 1.16 -5.35
C ILE A 9 0.00 -0.28 -5.74
N LYS A 10 -0.64 -0.88 -6.76
CA LYS A 10 -0.27 -2.23 -7.24
C LYS A 10 1.16 -2.28 -7.77
N THR A 11 1.59 -1.26 -8.52
CA THR A 11 2.97 -1.17 -9.00
C THR A 11 3.96 -1.07 -7.84
N LEU A 12 3.68 -0.21 -6.85
CA LEU A 12 4.52 -0.06 -5.67
C LEU A 12 4.58 -1.34 -4.83
N LEU A 13 3.46 -2.07 -4.69
CA LEU A 13 3.43 -3.36 -3.99
C LEU A 13 4.40 -4.36 -4.62
N ASN A 14 4.49 -4.43 -5.95
CA ASN A 14 5.47 -5.30 -6.63
C ASN A 14 6.93 -4.94 -6.30
N GLN A 15 7.21 -3.67 -5.95
CA GLN A 15 8.54 -3.17 -5.60
C GLN A 15 8.84 -3.25 -4.10
N LEU A 16 7.83 -3.45 -3.25
CA LEU A 16 7.93 -3.41 -1.80
C LEU A 16 8.81 -4.51 -1.20
N GLY A 17 8.94 -5.64 -1.91
CA GLY A 17 9.61 -6.85 -1.45
C GLY A 17 8.64 -8.02 -1.28
N LYS A 18 9.09 -9.11 -0.64
CA LYS A 18 8.29 -10.33 -0.48
C LYS A 18 7.10 -10.07 0.46
N HIS A 19 5.90 -10.09 -0.09
CA HIS A 19 4.66 -9.88 0.66
C HIS A 19 3.54 -10.81 0.14
N SER A 20 2.47 -10.93 0.92
CA SER A 20 1.21 -11.56 0.52
C SER A 20 0.06 -10.64 0.87
N LEU A 21 -1.03 -10.69 0.10
CA LEU A 21 -2.21 -9.86 0.30
C LEU A 21 -3.38 -10.74 0.74
N GLY A 22 -4.00 -10.40 1.87
CA GLY A 22 -5.27 -10.97 2.31
C GLY A 22 -6.44 -10.01 2.08
N LYS A 23 -7.55 -10.26 2.76
CA LYS A 23 -8.67 -9.30 2.80
C LYS A 23 -8.21 -8.05 3.55
N SER A 24 -7.87 -7.00 2.81
CA SER A 24 -7.48 -5.69 3.33
C SER A 24 -6.18 -5.64 4.16
N CYS A 25 -5.41 -6.73 4.24
CA CYS A 25 -4.16 -6.80 5.00
C CYS A 25 -2.96 -7.16 4.11
N LEU A 26 -1.85 -6.46 4.35
CA LEU A 26 -0.54 -6.79 3.78
C LEU A 26 0.24 -7.67 4.78
N TYR A 27 0.58 -8.88 4.38
CA TYR A 27 1.38 -9.82 5.16
C TYR A 27 2.83 -9.77 4.73
N ILE A 28 3.71 -9.49 5.69
CA ILE A 28 5.15 -9.37 5.48
C ILE A 28 5.84 -10.41 6.37
N THR A 29 6.65 -11.27 5.77
CA THR A 29 7.36 -12.33 6.52
C THR A 29 8.64 -11.82 7.17
N ASN A 30 9.31 -10.82 6.59
CA ASN A 30 10.56 -10.28 7.10
C ASN A 30 10.65 -8.77 6.83
N LEU A 31 10.67 -7.97 7.90
CA LEU A 31 10.73 -6.51 7.83
C LEU A 31 12.05 -5.99 7.24
N ALA A 32 13.16 -6.71 7.39
CA ALA A 32 14.45 -6.33 6.80
C ALA A 32 14.46 -6.45 5.27
N LYS A 33 13.46 -7.13 4.68
CA LYS A 33 13.28 -7.28 3.23
C LYS A 33 12.22 -6.33 2.66
N VAL A 34 11.71 -5.41 3.48
CA VAL A 34 10.76 -4.40 3.05
C VAL A 34 11.50 -3.13 2.70
N ASP A 35 11.22 -2.59 1.52
CA ASP A 35 11.65 -1.25 1.19
C ASP A 35 10.73 -0.22 1.88
N LEU A 36 11.25 0.43 2.93
CA LEU A 36 10.52 1.44 3.70
C LEU A 36 10.17 2.67 2.85
N THR A 37 10.96 2.98 1.82
CA THR A 37 10.71 4.09 0.91
C THR A 37 9.47 3.79 0.05
N ILE A 38 9.35 2.56 -0.43
CA ILE A 38 8.18 2.11 -1.17
C ILE A 38 6.95 2.02 -0.26
N LEU A 39 7.12 1.54 0.98
CA LEU A 39 6.04 1.51 1.96
C LEU A 39 5.47 2.92 2.23
N ALA A 40 6.35 3.91 2.41
CA ALA A 40 5.95 5.29 2.62
C ALA A 40 5.17 5.86 1.43
N GLN A 41 5.56 5.52 0.19
CA GLN A 41 4.83 5.92 -1.02
C GLN A 41 3.43 5.30 -1.07
N ILE A 42 3.29 4.02 -0.72
CA ILE A 42 1.98 3.33 -0.66
C ILE A 42 1.08 4.03 0.36
N ILE A 43 1.58 4.29 1.57
CA ILE A 43 0.81 4.96 2.64
C ILE A 43 0.37 6.35 2.17
N THR A 44 1.28 7.14 1.61
CA THR A 44 0.99 8.50 1.13
C THR A 44 -0.09 8.49 0.05
N ARG A 45 0.00 7.56 -0.92
CA ARG A 45 -1.00 7.40 -1.98
C ARG A 45 -2.36 7.00 -1.41
N SER A 46 -2.39 6.03 -0.49
CA SER A 46 -3.62 5.61 0.20
C SER A 46 -4.28 6.74 0.97
N LEU A 47 -3.49 7.57 1.67
CA LEU A 47 -4.00 8.75 2.38
C LEU A 47 -4.57 9.80 1.42
N ASN A 48 -3.91 10.03 0.28
CA ASN A 48 -4.41 10.97 -0.72
C ASN A 48 -5.74 10.50 -1.33
N ILE A 49 -5.89 9.20 -1.62
CA ILE A 49 -7.15 8.61 -2.07
C ILE A 49 -8.24 8.79 -1.01
N MET A 50 -7.90 8.58 0.26
CA MET A 50 -8.81 8.80 1.39
C MET A 50 -9.25 10.27 1.49
N GLN A 51 -8.33 11.22 1.38
CA GLN A 51 -8.65 12.65 1.38
C GLN A 51 -9.54 13.05 0.21
N GLN A 52 -9.30 12.51 -0.99
CA GLN A 52 -10.14 12.76 -2.16
C GLN A 52 -11.55 12.16 -2.00
N ARG A 53 -11.64 10.97 -1.42
CA ARG A 53 -12.90 10.27 -1.20
C ARG A 53 -13.72 10.88 -0.06
N TYR A 54 -13.05 11.43 0.94
CA TYR A 54 -13.67 12.05 2.11
C TYR A 54 -13.07 13.45 2.38
N PRO A 55 -13.39 14.46 1.55
CA PRO A 55 -12.78 15.78 1.62
C PRO A 55 -13.24 16.65 2.81
N GLN A 56 -14.16 16.15 3.65
CA GLN A 56 -14.80 16.89 4.75
C GLN A 56 -14.48 16.29 6.14
N LEU A 57 -13.47 15.43 6.22
CA LEU A 57 -13.00 14.82 7.47
C LEU A 57 -11.99 15.72 8.18
#